data_AF-A0A2P4YPC1-F1
#
_entry.id   AF-A0A2P4YPC1-F1
#
_cell.length_a   1.000
_cell.length_b   1.000
_cell.length_c   1.000
_cell.angle_alpha   90.00
_cell.angle_beta   90.00
_cell.angle_gamma   90.00
#
_symmetry.space_group_name_H-M   'P 1'
#
loop_
_entity.id
_entity.type
_entity.pdbx_description
1 polymer ?
#
loop_
_entity_poly.entity_id
_entity_poly.type
_entity_poly.pdbx_seq_one_letter_code
_entity_poly.pdbx_strand_id
1 'polypeptide(L)'
;MVRKKRKGVIKETQTEGGAASPSGVDLRLVLNEVPVNVTLPAALGGGDLAAWYEKLCAAKGNLYEQLKILQLFSVALPAQPLRKNFGLILDVLAQSEGSDFTELRVVAATELRGFLDKLWTESDEQDQNQTPEQRVKLLDRMLHLVEFPFLARVLVENPVSKEQNGDAQHLLQFVTCCVDQLEALGAPIVEYHKENQGGESEETQDDSEATASTSVVLMASERCGHALKSIIVLATMKEVLDKRLEQCRGIGLDKLTKALLRIVKHCVLLLQTSVVHKDLLTQAGLAYCLVLRLLLQLSVNNLGDASLATKLLLQAAYPELNVVKFDGCTNAQLRPHLEKDVESFGDLSRLAVCRGLLNSLTNDDLALPAEILGLDEGIKSDQSVMDAIFTGVQQFCDQESYNTRLFAFQVLEAFLRRAVTILQKQKREAISSSATFSLMEHFETLTNLTTAVLLNWEHPSKKVNQFMAVVFAHIVNYFVFTTGLLLLRF
;
A
#
# COMPACT_ATOMS: atom_id res chain seq x y z
N MET A 1 -67.73 -12.70 -45.79
CA MET A 1 -68.99 -12.22 -45.18
C MET A 1 -69.10 -12.84 -43.79
N VAL A 2 -69.13 -11.98 -42.74
CA VAL A 2 -69.71 -12.18 -41.39
C VAL A 2 -69.13 -13.31 -40.50
N ARG A 3 -68.95 -13.22 -39.17
CA ARG A 3 -68.67 -12.19 -38.13
C ARG A 3 -68.90 -12.95 -36.80
N LYS A 4 -67.92 -12.90 -35.85
CA LYS A 4 -68.07 -12.83 -34.37
C LYS A 4 -68.85 -13.98 -33.65
N LYS A 5 -68.64 -14.40 -32.39
CA LYS A 5 -68.01 -13.93 -31.12
C LYS A 5 -68.19 -15.12 -30.12
N ARG A 6 -67.35 -15.47 -29.13
CA ARG A 6 -67.10 -14.82 -27.81
C ARG A 6 -66.19 -15.81 -27.00
N LYS A 7 -65.03 -15.35 -26.48
CA LYS A 7 -64.72 -15.04 -25.06
C LYS A 7 -64.70 -16.23 -24.07
N GLY A 8 -63.51 -16.47 -23.50
CA GLY A 8 -63.26 -17.16 -22.24
C GLY A 8 -61.78 -16.99 -21.86
N VAL A 9 -61.41 -15.82 -21.32
CA VAL A 9 -60.91 -15.63 -19.94
C VAL A 9 -59.44 -16.04 -19.76
N ILE A 10 -58.62 -15.01 -19.55
CA ILE A 10 -57.23 -15.02 -19.11
C ILE A 10 -57.14 -15.69 -17.74
N LYS A 11 -56.24 -16.65 -17.59
CA LYS A 11 -55.52 -16.87 -16.35
C LYS A 11 -54.06 -17.13 -16.70
N GLU A 12 -53.24 -16.15 -16.37
CA GLU A 12 -51.79 -16.15 -16.45
C GLU A 12 -51.23 -17.33 -15.66
N THR A 13 -50.61 -18.27 -16.37
CA THR A 13 -49.55 -19.13 -15.82
C THR A 13 -48.71 -19.61 -16.99
N GLN A 14 -47.76 -18.79 -17.41
CA GLN A 14 -46.56 -19.18 -18.17
C GLN A 14 -45.42 -18.32 -17.60
N THR A 15 -44.60 -18.89 -16.72
CA THR A 15 -43.33 -19.58 -17.00
C THR A 15 -42.21 -18.62 -17.37
N GLU A 16 -41.15 -18.61 -16.55
CA GLU A 16 -39.73 -18.50 -16.92
C GLU A 16 -38.94 -18.52 -15.59
N GLY A 17 -38.00 -19.43 -15.31
CA GLY A 17 -37.04 -19.99 -16.25
C GLY A 17 -35.82 -19.08 -16.42
N GLY A 18 -35.37 -18.42 -15.36
CA GLY A 18 -34.12 -17.67 -15.31
C GLY A 18 -33.51 -17.82 -13.91
N ALA A 19 -32.18 -17.90 -13.81
CA ALA A 19 -31.49 -17.92 -12.53
C ALA A 19 -32.04 -16.79 -11.65
N ALA A 20 -32.67 -17.15 -10.52
CA ALA A 20 -33.25 -16.16 -9.62
C ALA A 20 -32.13 -15.22 -9.18
N SER A 21 -32.25 -13.94 -9.51
CA SER A 21 -31.28 -12.93 -9.11
C SER A 21 -31.17 -12.93 -7.58
N PRO A 22 -29.95 -12.91 -7.01
CA PRO A 22 -29.78 -12.93 -5.56
C PRO A 22 -30.54 -11.76 -4.94
N SER A 23 -31.14 -12.02 -3.78
CA SER A 23 -31.87 -10.99 -3.04
C SER A 23 -30.89 -9.91 -2.58
N GLY A 24 -31.25 -8.66 -2.81
CA GLY A 24 -30.54 -7.50 -2.29
C GLY A 24 -30.64 -7.37 -0.77
N VAL A 25 -29.85 -6.45 -0.21
CA VAL A 25 -29.85 -6.17 1.24
C VAL A 25 -31.01 -5.25 1.59
N ASP A 26 -31.71 -5.53 2.70
CA ASP A 26 -32.68 -4.57 3.24
C ASP A 26 -31.93 -3.44 3.97
N LEU A 27 -31.54 -2.43 3.21
CA LEU A 27 -30.73 -1.31 3.69
C LEU A 27 -31.44 -0.46 4.75
N ARG A 28 -32.76 -0.57 4.87
CA ARG A 28 -33.53 0.10 5.93
C ARG A 28 -33.16 -0.41 7.32
N LEU A 29 -32.61 -1.62 7.43
CA LEU A 29 -32.08 -2.16 8.69
C LEU A 29 -30.78 -1.46 9.13
N VAL A 30 -30.06 -0.84 8.18
CA VAL A 30 -28.78 -0.16 8.42
C VAL A 30 -28.98 1.35 8.57
N LEU A 31 -29.86 1.93 7.76
CA LEU A 31 -30.17 3.36 7.75
C LEU A 31 -31.68 3.56 7.57
N ASN A 32 -32.43 3.77 8.65
CA ASN A 32 -33.90 3.86 8.57
C ASN A 32 -34.39 4.98 7.63
N GLU A 33 -33.73 6.14 7.66
CA GLU A 33 -34.07 7.30 6.84
C GLU A 33 -32.81 8.05 6.40
N VAL A 34 -32.91 8.75 5.27
CA VAL A 34 -31.83 9.61 4.78
C VAL A 34 -31.74 10.86 5.68
N PRO A 35 -30.63 11.07 6.40
CA PRO A 35 -30.55 12.12 7.42
C PRO A 35 -30.51 13.54 6.84
N VAL A 36 -30.08 13.70 5.58
CA VAL A 36 -30.07 14.98 4.87
C VAL A 36 -30.45 14.73 3.42
N ASN A 37 -31.59 15.26 2.97
CA ASN A 37 -32.03 15.11 1.59
C ASN A 37 -31.37 16.17 0.69
N VAL A 38 -30.65 15.73 -0.35
CA VAL A 38 -29.89 16.60 -1.26
C VAL A 38 -30.35 16.34 -2.69
N THR A 39 -30.43 17.39 -3.51
CA THR A 39 -30.74 17.25 -4.94
C THR A 39 -29.59 16.57 -5.69
N LEU A 40 -29.94 15.57 -6.49
CA LEU A 40 -28.99 14.77 -7.26
C LEU A 40 -28.82 15.34 -8.69
N PRO A 41 -27.57 15.40 -9.20
CA PRO A 41 -27.30 15.74 -10.59
C PRO A 41 -28.05 14.84 -11.58
N ALA A 42 -28.36 15.38 -12.76
CA ALA A 42 -29.02 14.63 -13.84
C ALA A 42 -28.25 13.35 -14.27
N ALA A 43 -26.92 13.35 -14.14
CA ALA A 43 -26.06 12.19 -14.39
C ALA A 43 -26.33 10.98 -13.48
N LEU A 44 -27.00 11.20 -12.33
CA LEU A 44 -27.43 10.15 -11.38
C LEU A 44 -28.91 9.76 -11.57
N GLY A 45 -29.53 10.18 -12.68
CA GLY A 45 -30.96 9.97 -12.97
C GLY A 45 -31.88 11.11 -12.52
N GLY A 46 -31.32 12.18 -11.94
CA GLY A 46 -32.08 13.32 -11.39
C GLY A 46 -32.92 12.97 -10.16
N GLY A 47 -33.46 13.98 -9.49
CA GLY A 47 -34.28 13.83 -8.28
C GLY A 47 -33.53 14.19 -7.00
N ASP A 48 -33.92 13.60 -5.87
CA ASP A 48 -33.30 13.84 -4.57
C ASP A 48 -32.76 12.54 -3.95
N LEU A 49 -31.88 12.68 -2.95
CA LEU A 49 -31.19 11.58 -2.30
C LEU A 49 -32.16 10.60 -1.63
N ALA A 50 -33.26 11.10 -1.08
CA ALA A 50 -34.33 10.29 -0.51
C ALA A 50 -34.98 9.39 -1.57
N ALA A 51 -35.33 9.93 -2.75
CA ALA A 51 -35.91 9.15 -3.84
C ALA A 51 -34.93 8.11 -4.39
N TRP A 52 -33.63 8.42 -4.43
CA TRP A 52 -32.60 7.46 -4.82
C TRP A 52 -32.43 6.35 -3.78
N TYR A 53 -32.43 6.68 -2.48
CA TYR A 53 -32.33 5.70 -1.41
C TYR A 53 -33.55 4.78 -1.36
N GLU A 54 -34.74 5.32 -1.62
CA GLU A 54 -35.96 4.54 -1.77
C GLU A 54 -35.91 3.61 -2.99
N LYS A 55 -35.40 4.07 -4.13
CA LYS A 55 -35.14 3.20 -5.29
C LYS A 55 -34.16 2.08 -4.94
N LEU A 56 -33.11 2.38 -4.19
CA LEU A 56 -32.14 1.39 -3.74
C LEU A 56 -32.77 0.37 -2.79
N CYS A 57 -33.59 0.80 -1.83
CA CYS A 57 -34.30 -0.10 -0.92
C CYS A 57 -35.37 -0.93 -1.65
N ALA A 58 -36.06 -0.35 -2.63
CA ALA A 58 -37.05 -1.03 -3.46
C ALA A 58 -36.42 -2.11 -4.34
N ALA A 59 -35.19 -1.90 -4.78
CA ALA A 59 -34.40 -2.88 -5.54
C ALA A 59 -33.93 -4.08 -4.70
N LYS A 60 -34.34 -4.24 -3.42
CA LYS A 60 -33.97 -5.40 -2.59
C LYS A 60 -34.41 -6.76 -3.15
N GLY A 61 -35.38 -6.78 -4.07
CA GLY A 61 -35.77 -7.99 -4.78
C GLY A 61 -34.72 -8.46 -5.80
N ASN A 62 -33.75 -7.61 -6.13
CA ASN A 62 -32.71 -7.88 -7.12
C ASN A 62 -31.42 -7.14 -6.74
N LEU A 63 -30.46 -7.86 -6.15
CA LEU A 63 -29.15 -7.32 -5.76
C LEU A 63 -28.45 -6.59 -6.92
N TYR A 64 -28.64 -7.04 -8.16
CA TYR A 64 -28.04 -6.41 -9.34
C TYR A 64 -28.60 -5.01 -9.62
N GLU A 65 -29.92 -4.81 -9.45
CA GLU A 65 -30.52 -3.48 -9.53
C GLU A 65 -30.01 -2.58 -8.41
N GLN A 66 -29.87 -3.12 -7.19
CA GLN A 66 -29.29 -2.39 -6.07
C GLN A 66 -27.87 -1.89 -6.36
N LEU A 67 -27.02 -2.74 -6.91
CA LEU A 67 -25.62 -2.40 -7.19
C LEU A 67 -25.47 -1.43 -8.34
N LYS A 68 -26.29 -1.55 -9.38
CA LYS A 68 -26.31 -0.57 -10.48
C LYS A 68 -26.65 0.83 -9.97
N ILE A 69 -27.60 0.90 -9.04
CA ILE A 69 -27.99 2.15 -8.37
C ILE A 69 -26.82 2.67 -7.51
N LEU A 70 -26.09 1.81 -6.79
CA LEU A 70 -24.92 2.14 -5.97
C LEU A 70 -23.69 2.61 -6.78
N GLN A 71 -23.37 1.96 -7.90
CA GLN A 71 -22.19 2.27 -8.73
C GLN A 71 -22.29 3.62 -9.43
N LEU A 72 -23.49 4.00 -9.88
CA LEU A 72 -23.74 5.36 -10.37
C LEU A 72 -23.34 6.39 -9.30
N PHE A 73 -23.55 6.06 -8.03
CA PHE A 73 -23.36 6.95 -6.90
C PHE A 73 -21.92 7.02 -6.37
N SER A 74 -21.13 5.94 -6.45
CA SER A 74 -19.75 5.92 -5.94
C SER A 74 -18.78 6.76 -6.78
N VAL A 75 -19.04 6.89 -8.09
CA VAL A 75 -18.15 7.56 -9.05
C VAL A 75 -18.39 9.07 -9.15
N ALA A 76 -19.57 9.56 -8.76
CA ALA A 76 -19.91 10.98 -8.90
C ALA A 76 -19.28 11.85 -7.79
N LEU A 77 -18.53 12.90 -8.17
CA LEU A 77 -17.94 13.88 -7.23
C LEU A 77 -18.93 14.44 -6.18
N PRO A 78 -20.19 14.77 -6.53
CA PRO A 78 -21.16 15.32 -5.57
C PRO A 78 -21.59 14.33 -4.47
N ALA A 79 -21.37 13.03 -4.65
CA ALA A 79 -21.73 11.98 -3.71
C ALA A 79 -20.64 11.68 -2.67
N GLN A 80 -19.51 12.40 -2.68
CA GLN A 80 -18.41 12.28 -1.72
C GLN A 80 -18.84 12.18 -0.23
N PRO A 81 -19.83 12.94 0.28
CA PRO A 81 -20.22 12.88 1.69
C PRO A 81 -20.82 11.54 2.12
N LEU A 82 -21.40 10.78 1.19
CA LEU A 82 -22.13 9.53 1.47
C LEU A 82 -21.27 8.29 1.21
N ARG A 83 -20.09 8.45 0.61
CA ARG A 83 -19.15 7.37 0.30
C ARG A 83 -18.74 6.53 1.50
N LYS A 84 -18.55 7.14 2.69
CA LYS A 84 -18.20 6.39 3.90
C LYS A 84 -19.28 5.37 4.28
N ASN A 85 -20.55 5.73 4.14
CA ASN A 85 -21.67 4.85 4.50
C ASN A 85 -21.86 3.74 3.45
N PHE A 86 -21.68 4.06 2.16
CA PHE A 86 -21.73 3.04 1.10
C PHE A 86 -20.52 2.12 1.09
N GLY A 87 -19.34 2.63 1.46
CA GLY A 87 -18.14 1.84 1.68
C GLY A 87 -18.38 0.79 2.76
N LEU A 88 -18.97 1.19 3.91
CA LEU A 88 -19.34 0.27 4.98
C LEU A 88 -20.36 -0.79 4.54
N ILE A 89 -21.38 -0.42 3.76
CA ILE A 89 -22.38 -1.37 3.24
C ILE A 89 -21.72 -2.39 2.30
N LEU A 90 -20.86 -1.92 1.40
CA LEU A 90 -20.16 -2.79 0.45
C LEU A 90 -19.03 -3.60 1.11
N ASP A 91 -18.40 -3.11 2.17
CA ASP A 91 -17.42 -3.84 2.98
C ASP A 91 -18.10 -4.94 3.82
N VAL A 92 -19.27 -4.65 4.40
CA VAL A 92 -20.11 -5.65 5.08
C VAL A 92 -20.59 -6.70 4.10
N LEU A 93 -20.97 -6.28 2.89
CA LEU A 93 -21.22 -7.21 1.80
C LEU A 93 -19.94 -8.04 1.56
N ALA A 94 -18.78 -7.41 1.33
CA ALA A 94 -17.48 -8.05 1.05
C ALA A 94 -17.05 -9.14 2.04
N GLN A 95 -17.50 -9.04 3.29
CA GLN A 95 -17.19 -9.96 4.38
C GLN A 95 -18.23 -11.08 4.56
N SER A 96 -19.38 -11.04 3.89
CA SER A 96 -20.40 -12.08 4.01
C SER A 96 -20.09 -13.25 3.07
N GLU A 97 -19.59 -14.35 3.63
CA GLU A 97 -19.24 -15.58 2.90
C GLU A 97 -20.51 -16.28 2.38
N GLY A 98 -20.65 -16.39 1.05
CA GLY A 98 -21.78 -17.08 0.39
C GLY A 98 -21.63 -17.19 -1.13
N SER A 99 -22.36 -18.12 -1.77
CA SER A 99 -22.35 -18.37 -3.23
C SER A 99 -22.79 -17.19 -4.10
N ASP A 100 -23.49 -16.22 -3.49
CA ASP A 100 -24.02 -15.03 -4.14
C ASP A 100 -22.94 -13.93 -4.26
N PHE A 101 -21.85 -14.09 -3.49
CA PHE A 101 -20.76 -13.13 -3.41
C PHE A 101 -19.81 -13.16 -4.61
N THR A 102 -19.75 -14.31 -5.29
CA THR A 102 -18.96 -14.47 -6.51
C THR A 102 -19.60 -13.74 -7.70
N GLU A 103 -20.93 -13.61 -7.73
CA GLU A 103 -21.64 -12.90 -8.80
C GLU A 103 -21.48 -11.39 -8.68
N LEU A 104 -21.58 -10.84 -7.47
CA LEU A 104 -21.30 -9.43 -7.19
C LEU A 104 -19.88 -9.03 -7.63
N ARG A 105 -18.88 -9.86 -7.34
CA ARG A 105 -17.49 -9.59 -7.74
C ARG A 105 -17.32 -9.54 -9.27
N VAL A 106 -18.00 -10.42 -10.01
CA VAL A 106 -17.98 -10.43 -11.49
C VAL A 106 -18.65 -9.18 -12.08
N VAL A 107 -19.79 -8.75 -11.51
CA VAL A 107 -20.46 -7.51 -11.94
C VAL A 107 -19.60 -6.30 -11.62
N ALA A 108 -19.05 -6.22 -10.42
CA ALA A 108 -18.12 -5.16 -10.03
C ALA A 108 -16.89 -5.12 -10.95
N ALA A 109 -16.34 -6.27 -11.33
CA ALA A 109 -15.22 -6.35 -12.27
C ALA A 109 -15.62 -5.81 -13.65
N THR A 110 -16.81 -6.14 -14.15
CA THR A 110 -17.29 -5.68 -15.46
C THR A 110 -17.50 -4.17 -15.50
N GLU A 111 -18.07 -3.61 -14.44
CA GLU A 111 -18.31 -2.17 -14.32
C GLU A 111 -17.01 -1.40 -14.08
N LEU A 112 -16.09 -1.97 -13.29
CA LEU A 112 -14.75 -1.42 -13.11
C LEU A 112 -13.98 -1.39 -14.43
N ARG A 113 -14.06 -2.44 -15.25
CA ARG A 113 -13.45 -2.45 -16.59
C ARG A 113 -14.03 -1.34 -17.47
N GLY A 114 -15.36 -1.23 -17.54
CA GLY A 114 -16.01 -0.17 -18.30
C GLY A 114 -15.68 1.25 -17.80
N PHE A 115 -15.45 1.42 -16.50
CA PHE A 115 -14.96 2.68 -15.94
C PHE A 115 -13.50 2.96 -16.32
N LEU A 116 -12.62 1.96 -16.19
CA LEU A 116 -11.20 2.09 -16.51
C LEU A 116 -11.01 2.36 -18.01
N ASP A 117 -11.71 1.64 -18.89
CA ASP A 117 -11.68 1.86 -20.34
C ASP A 117 -12.03 3.31 -20.71
N LYS A 118 -13.08 3.87 -20.09
CA LYS A 118 -13.43 5.28 -20.27
C LYS A 118 -12.33 6.21 -19.78
N LEU A 119 -11.79 5.94 -18.59
CA LEU A 119 -10.74 6.73 -17.97
C LEU A 119 -9.44 6.71 -18.81
N TRP A 120 -9.12 5.58 -19.45
CA TRP A 120 -8.01 5.47 -20.39
C TRP A 120 -8.28 6.21 -21.69
N THR A 121 -9.46 6.09 -22.29
CA THR A 121 -9.80 6.86 -23.50
C THR A 121 -9.76 8.37 -23.26
N GLU A 122 -10.22 8.84 -22.09
CA GLU A 122 -10.13 10.25 -21.69
C GLU A 122 -8.67 10.70 -21.53
N SER A 123 -7.78 9.82 -21.08
CA SER A 123 -6.36 10.09 -20.89
C SER A 123 -5.60 10.12 -22.21
N ASP A 124 -5.80 9.12 -23.07
CA ASP A 124 -5.12 8.94 -24.36
C ASP A 124 -5.44 10.09 -25.33
N GLU A 125 -6.68 10.61 -25.29
CA GLU A 125 -7.06 11.80 -26.07
C GLU A 125 -6.35 13.08 -25.61
N GLN A 126 -5.83 13.11 -24.37
CA GLN A 126 -5.20 14.27 -23.74
C GLN A 126 -3.68 14.14 -23.60
N ASP A 127 -3.11 12.98 -23.92
CA ASP A 127 -1.83 12.47 -23.40
C ASP A 127 -0.61 13.37 -23.72
N GLN A 128 -0.63 14.08 -24.85
CA GLN A 128 0.47 14.98 -25.23
C GLN A 128 0.42 16.36 -24.56
N ASN A 129 -0.70 16.76 -23.95
CA ASN A 129 -0.90 18.10 -23.39
C ASN A 129 -1.51 18.11 -21.97
N GLN A 130 -1.49 16.98 -21.25
CA GLN A 130 -2.04 16.94 -19.88
C GLN A 130 -1.25 17.86 -18.94
N THR A 131 -1.94 18.83 -18.33
CA THR A 131 -1.36 19.67 -17.29
C THR A 131 -1.12 18.85 -16.02
N PRO A 132 -0.17 19.24 -15.15
CA PRO A 132 0.07 18.55 -13.88
C PRO A 132 -1.19 18.42 -13.02
N GLU A 133 -2.11 19.39 -13.06
CA GLU A 133 -3.37 19.36 -12.32
C GLU A 133 -4.34 18.32 -12.88
N GLN A 134 -4.36 18.11 -14.21
CA GLN A 134 -5.15 17.05 -14.83
C GLN A 134 -4.61 15.67 -14.46
N ARG A 135 -3.28 15.51 -14.45
CA ARG A 135 -2.59 14.29 -14.00
C ARG A 135 -2.92 13.96 -12.54
N VAL A 136 -2.91 14.96 -11.65
CA VAL A 136 -3.32 14.77 -10.24
C VAL A 136 -4.79 14.36 -10.14
N LYS A 137 -5.70 14.99 -10.89
CA LYS A 137 -7.12 14.59 -10.90
C LYS A 137 -7.33 13.15 -11.37
N LEU A 138 -6.56 12.70 -12.37
CA LEU A 138 -6.54 11.32 -12.83
C LEU A 138 -6.09 10.37 -11.71
N LEU A 139 -4.96 10.69 -11.08
CA LEU A 139 -4.43 9.92 -9.95
C LEU A 139 -5.38 9.89 -8.76
N ASP A 140 -6.06 10.99 -8.46
CA ASP A 140 -7.08 11.02 -7.42
C ASP A 140 -8.21 10.05 -7.78
N ARG A 141 -8.75 10.11 -9.00
CA ARG A 141 -9.79 9.15 -9.45
C ARG A 141 -9.33 7.70 -9.30
N MET A 142 -8.08 7.39 -9.65
CA MET A 142 -7.49 6.06 -9.47
C MET A 142 -7.33 5.69 -8.00
N LEU A 143 -6.84 6.61 -7.17
CA LEU A 143 -6.65 6.42 -5.73
C LEU A 143 -7.97 6.07 -5.05
N HIS A 144 -9.06 6.76 -5.42
CA HIS A 144 -10.40 6.46 -4.90
C HIS A 144 -10.87 5.02 -5.19
N LEU A 145 -10.38 4.37 -6.25
CA LEU A 145 -10.72 2.97 -6.53
C LEU A 145 -10.00 2.03 -5.56
N VAL A 146 -8.72 2.29 -5.30
CA VAL A 146 -7.87 1.41 -4.50
C VAL A 146 -7.99 1.67 -2.99
N GLU A 147 -8.35 2.89 -2.59
CA GLU A 147 -8.72 3.19 -1.19
C GLU A 147 -9.96 2.42 -0.73
N PHE A 148 -10.74 1.90 -1.67
CA PHE A 148 -11.89 1.06 -1.36
C PHE A 148 -11.51 -0.44 -1.45
N PRO A 149 -11.36 -1.16 -0.32
CA PRO A 149 -10.75 -2.49 -0.31
C PRO A 149 -11.42 -3.52 -1.22
N PHE A 150 -12.75 -3.49 -1.31
CA PHE A 150 -13.49 -4.37 -2.21
C PHE A 150 -13.14 -4.11 -3.69
N LEU A 151 -13.13 -2.85 -4.15
CA LEU A 151 -12.78 -2.54 -5.54
C LEU A 151 -11.29 -2.74 -5.82
N ALA A 152 -10.41 -2.46 -4.86
CA ALA A 152 -8.98 -2.77 -4.96
C ALA A 152 -8.76 -4.28 -5.19
N ARG A 153 -9.50 -5.11 -4.45
CA ARG A 153 -9.48 -6.56 -4.60
C ARG A 153 -10.01 -7.01 -5.96
N VAL A 154 -11.13 -6.45 -6.40
CA VAL A 154 -11.70 -6.71 -7.73
C VAL A 154 -10.76 -6.27 -8.85
N LEU A 155 -10.05 -5.15 -8.70
CA LEU A 155 -9.04 -4.68 -9.66
C LEU A 155 -7.90 -5.69 -9.83
N VAL A 156 -7.40 -6.22 -8.72
CA VAL A 156 -6.31 -7.21 -8.73
C VAL A 156 -6.80 -8.55 -9.29
N GLU A 157 -7.88 -9.09 -8.76
CA GLU A 157 -8.35 -10.44 -9.12
C GLU A 157 -9.02 -10.48 -10.50
N ASN A 158 -9.70 -9.40 -10.93
CA ASN A 158 -10.48 -9.31 -12.17
C ASN A 158 -11.38 -10.54 -12.44
N PRO A 159 -12.31 -10.89 -11.55
CA PRO A 159 -13.13 -12.10 -11.68
C PRO A 159 -14.08 -12.04 -12.90
N VAL A 160 -14.09 -13.12 -13.69
CA VAL A 160 -14.96 -13.27 -14.89
C VAL A 160 -16.07 -14.29 -14.65
N SER A 161 -15.81 -15.30 -13.82
CA SER A 161 -16.81 -16.28 -13.38
C SER A 161 -16.55 -16.69 -11.93
N LYS A 162 -17.39 -17.58 -11.37
CA LYS A 162 -17.29 -18.01 -9.96
C LYS A 162 -15.93 -18.60 -9.59
N GLU A 163 -15.20 -19.16 -10.55
CA GLU A 163 -13.92 -19.86 -10.32
C GLU A 163 -12.76 -19.31 -11.16
N GLN A 164 -13.02 -18.36 -12.07
CA GLN A 164 -12.02 -17.88 -13.02
C GLN A 164 -11.81 -16.38 -12.95
N ASN A 165 -10.53 -16.02 -12.82
CA ASN A 165 -10.04 -14.66 -13.00
C ASN A 165 -9.76 -14.41 -14.49
N GLY A 166 -10.01 -13.19 -14.95
CA GLY A 166 -9.79 -12.74 -16.32
C GLY A 166 -8.32 -12.42 -16.61
N ASP A 167 -8.07 -11.66 -17.66
CA ASP A 167 -6.74 -11.14 -17.97
C ASP A 167 -6.23 -10.14 -16.90
N ALA A 168 -4.93 -9.85 -16.94
CA ALA A 168 -4.29 -8.87 -16.09
C ALA A 168 -4.04 -7.53 -16.80
N GLN A 169 -4.72 -7.27 -17.92
CA GLN A 169 -4.48 -6.08 -18.72
C GLN A 169 -4.82 -4.81 -17.95
N HIS A 170 -5.92 -4.83 -17.19
CA HIS A 170 -6.39 -3.71 -16.38
C HIS A 170 -5.43 -3.39 -15.23
N LEU A 171 -4.90 -4.43 -14.56
CA LEU A 171 -3.88 -4.28 -13.54
C LEU A 171 -2.59 -3.70 -14.14
N LEU A 172 -2.18 -4.21 -15.31
CA LEU A 172 -1.02 -3.69 -16.03
C LEU A 172 -1.20 -2.23 -16.43
N GLN A 173 -2.34 -1.85 -17.00
CA GLN A 173 -2.67 -0.48 -17.37
C GLN A 173 -2.67 0.43 -16.13
N PHE A 174 -3.28 -0.02 -15.03
CA PHE A 174 -3.30 0.75 -13.79
C PHE A 174 -1.89 1.03 -13.26
N VAL A 175 -1.05 -0.01 -13.16
CA VAL A 175 0.34 0.13 -12.69
C VAL A 175 1.19 0.95 -13.65
N THR A 176 0.99 0.76 -14.96
CA THR A 176 1.68 1.52 -16.01
C THR A 176 1.31 3.01 -15.94
N CYS A 177 0.02 3.32 -15.80
CA CYS A 177 -0.44 4.69 -15.62
C CYS A 177 0.16 5.31 -14.35
N CYS A 178 0.16 4.61 -13.20
CA CYS A 178 0.80 5.14 -11.99
C CYS A 178 2.28 5.47 -12.19
N VAL A 179 3.05 4.63 -12.89
CA VAL A 179 4.46 4.90 -13.12
C VAL A 179 4.72 5.99 -14.15
N ASP A 180 3.92 6.07 -15.21
CA ASP A 180 4.03 7.13 -16.22
C ASP A 180 3.69 8.49 -15.61
N GLN A 181 2.68 8.55 -14.74
CA GLN A 181 2.37 9.78 -14.00
C GLN A 181 3.43 10.12 -12.96
N LEU A 182 4.02 9.12 -12.28
CA LEU A 182 5.13 9.35 -11.36
C LEU A 182 6.36 9.92 -12.08
N GLU A 183 6.67 9.41 -13.27
CA GLU A 183 7.74 9.92 -14.12
C GLU A 183 7.48 11.37 -14.54
N ALA A 184 6.29 11.67 -15.07
CA ALA A 184 5.92 13.01 -15.51
C ALA A 184 5.87 14.04 -14.37
N LEU A 185 5.29 13.67 -13.22
CA LEU A 185 5.18 14.55 -12.05
C LEU A 185 6.51 14.70 -11.30
N GLY A 186 7.38 13.69 -11.37
CA GLY A 186 8.69 13.68 -10.73
C GLY A 186 9.80 14.32 -11.56
N ALA A 187 9.59 14.58 -12.85
CA ALA A 187 10.60 15.18 -13.74
C ALA A 187 11.27 16.45 -13.16
N PRO A 188 10.53 17.41 -12.57
CA PRO A 188 11.16 18.60 -11.98
C PRO A 188 12.09 18.30 -10.80
N ILE A 189 11.84 17.21 -10.05
CA ILE A 189 12.70 16.77 -8.94
C ILE A 189 14.01 16.21 -9.50
N VAL A 190 13.94 15.45 -10.60
CA VAL A 190 15.10 14.84 -11.26
C VAL A 190 15.98 15.91 -11.92
N GLU A 191 15.39 16.88 -12.60
CA GLU A 191 16.08 18.01 -13.21
C GLU A 191 16.87 18.80 -12.16
N TYR A 192 16.20 19.20 -11.09
CA TYR A 192 16.81 19.91 -9.97
C TYR A 192 17.96 19.12 -9.30
N HIS A 193 17.83 17.80 -9.19
CA HIS A 193 18.89 16.96 -8.62
C HIS A 193 20.13 16.90 -9.50
N LYS A 194 19.96 16.78 -10.83
CA LYS A 194 21.08 16.75 -11.79
C LYS A 194 21.84 18.08 -11.81
N GLU A 195 21.12 19.20 -11.76
CA GLU A 195 21.73 20.54 -11.71
C GLU A 195 22.60 20.73 -10.46
N ASN A 196 22.11 20.30 -9.30
CA ASN A 196 22.86 20.41 -8.05
C ASN A 196 24.04 19.44 -7.92
N GLN A 197 24.04 18.34 -8.67
CA GLN A 197 25.19 17.43 -8.77
C GLN A 197 26.20 17.87 -9.84
N GLY A 198 25.77 18.63 -10.86
CA GLY A 198 26.61 19.13 -11.95
C GLY A 198 27.33 20.45 -11.67
N GLY A 199 27.04 21.12 -10.56
CA GLY A 199 27.55 22.47 -10.23
C GLY A 199 29.04 22.58 -9.87
N GLU A 200 29.85 21.52 -10.00
CA GLU A 200 31.31 21.59 -9.85
C GLU A 200 32.07 21.78 -11.18
N SER A 201 31.38 21.94 -12.32
CA SER A 201 32.04 22.07 -13.64
C SER A 201 31.56 23.28 -14.42
N GLU A 202 32.41 24.32 -14.39
CA GLU A 202 32.63 25.42 -15.34
C GLU A 202 31.44 26.24 -15.87
N GLU A 203 31.56 27.55 -15.63
CA GLU A 203 30.82 28.65 -16.24
C GLU A 203 30.69 28.48 -17.76
N THR A 204 29.47 28.26 -18.24
CA THR A 204 29.07 28.73 -19.57
C THR A 204 27.62 29.24 -19.49
N GLN A 205 27.49 30.57 -19.56
CA GLN A 205 26.24 31.23 -19.91
C GLN A 205 25.88 30.84 -21.34
N ASP A 206 24.77 30.13 -21.52
CA ASP A 206 23.94 30.25 -22.71
C ASP A 206 22.48 29.91 -22.37
N ASP A 207 21.58 30.76 -22.83
CA ASP A 207 20.13 30.74 -22.60
C ASP A 207 19.46 29.48 -23.19
N SER A 208 18.83 28.62 -22.36
CA SER A 208 17.60 27.88 -22.70
C SER A 208 17.09 27.00 -21.53
N GLU A 209 15.78 27.11 -21.29
CA GLU A 209 14.88 26.17 -20.60
C GLU A 209 14.89 26.04 -19.07
N ALA A 210 13.96 26.80 -18.46
CA ALA A 210 13.22 26.51 -17.22
C ALA A 210 13.96 25.79 -16.08
N THR A 211 14.83 26.52 -15.38
CA THR A 211 15.39 26.12 -14.09
C THR A 211 14.26 25.77 -13.09
N ALA A 212 14.23 24.52 -12.62
CA ALA A 212 13.23 24.08 -11.65
C ALA A 212 13.50 24.73 -10.28
N SER A 213 12.80 25.82 -9.95
CA SER A 213 12.94 26.47 -8.63
C SER A 213 12.57 25.50 -7.49
N THR A 214 13.12 25.70 -6.29
CA THR A 214 12.78 24.90 -5.09
C THR A 214 11.26 24.82 -4.84
N SER A 215 10.50 25.88 -5.15
CA SER A 215 9.03 25.88 -5.06
C SER A 215 8.38 24.84 -6.00
N VAL A 216 8.89 24.70 -7.22
CA VAL A 216 8.42 23.72 -8.20
C VAL A 216 8.71 22.29 -7.72
N VAL A 217 9.88 22.06 -7.11
CA VAL A 217 10.26 20.75 -6.53
C VAL A 217 9.35 20.37 -5.36
N LEU A 218 8.96 21.31 -4.51
CA LEU A 218 8.01 21.05 -3.41
C LEU A 218 6.63 20.70 -3.93
N MET A 219 6.12 21.44 -4.92
CA MET A 219 4.85 21.13 -5.58
C MET A 219 4.89 19.76 -6.29
N ALA A 220 5.98 19.46 -6.99
CA ALA A 220 6.20 18.15 -7.61
C ALA A 220 6.23 17.03 -6.55
N SER A 221 6.81 17.31 -5.37
CA SER A 221 6.88 16.36 -4.27
C SER A 221 5.48 16.01 -3.72
N GLU A 222 4.61 17.00 -3.53
CA GLU A 222 3.23 16.75 -3.12
C GLU A 222 2.50 15.88 -4.14
N ARG A 223 2.66 16.19 -5.43
CA ARG A 223 2.00 15.50 -6.54
C ARG A 223 2.46 14.05 -6.71
N CYS A 224 3.76 13.78 -6.59
CA CYS A 224 4.30 12.42 -6.62
C CYS A 224 3.71 11.53 -5.52
N GLY A 225 3.36 12.13 -4.37
CA GLY A 225 2.70 11.40 -3.29
C GLY A 225 1.34 10.81 -3.69
N HIS A 226 0.61 11.43 -4.61
CA HIS A 226 -0.66 10.87 -5.12
C HIS A 226 -0.45 9.57 -5.91
N ALA A 227 0.59 9.51 -6.74
CA ALA A 227 0.91 8.30 -7.52
C ALA A 227 1.39 7.15 -6.61
N LEU A 228 2.25 7.47 -5.65
CA LEU A 228 2.80 6.46 -4.73
C LEU A 228 1.72 5.86 -3.81
N LYS A 229 0.74 6.64 -3.36
CA LYS A 229 -0.36 6.11 -2.53
C LYS A 229 -1.10 4.95 -3.20
N SER A 230 -1.44 5.08 -4.48
CA SER A 230 -2.15 4.02 -5.21
C SER A 230 -1.31 2.75 -5.33
N ILE A 231 0.00 2.90 -5.59
CA ILE A 231 0.95 1.79 -5.66
C ILE A 231 1.09 1.12 -4.28
N ILE A 232 1.23 1.90 -3.21
CA ILE A 232 1.36 1.41 -1.84
C ILE A 232 0.13 0.57 -1.47
N VAL A 233 -1.07 1.09 -1.71
CA VAL A 233 -2.32 0.39 -1.37
C VAL A 233 -2.45 -0.93 -2.14
N LEU A 234 -2.06 -0.97 -3.42
CA LEU A 234 -2.03 -2.23 -4.16
C LEU A 234 -0.99 -3.20 -3.61
N ALA A 235 0.23 -2.73 -3.35
CA ALA A 235 1.34 -3.58 -2.92
C ALA A 235 1.19 -4.08 -1.46
N THR A 236 0.36 -3.43 -0.63
CA THR A 236 0.00 -3.93 0.71
C THR A 236 -0.98 -5.09 0.68
N MET A 237 -1.67 -5.34 -0.44
CA MET A 237 -2.56 -6.50 -0.63
C MET A 237 -1.77 -7.80 -0.92
N LYS A 238 -0.74 -8.08 -0.12
CA LYS A 238 0.32 -9.07 -0.36
C LYS A 238 -0.22 -10.40 -0.88
N GLU A 239 -1.01 -11.12 -0.10
CA GLU A 239 -1.48 -12.47 -0.47
C GLU A 239 -2.33 -12.50 -1.75
N VAL A 240 -3.19 -11.49 -1.93
CA VAL A 240 -4.08 -11.41 -3.09
C VAL A 240 -3.29 -11.10 -4.36
N LEU A 241 -2.35 -10.15 -4.27
CA LEU A 241 -1.53 -9.72 -5.38
C LEU A 241 -0.48 -10.79 -5.74
N ASP A 242 0.19 -11.39 -4.74
CA ASP A 242 1.17 -12.46 -4.94
C ASP A 242 0.52 -13.63 -5.68
N LYS A 243 -0.65 -14.11 -5.22
CA LYS A 243 -1.44 -15.16 -5.91
C LYS A 243 -1.84 -14.76 -7.32
N ARG A 244 -2.22 -13.51 -7.53
CA ARG A 244 -2.61 -13.02 -8.85
C ARG A 244 -1.43 -13.02 -9.82
N LEU A 245 -0.27 -12.56 -9.39
CA LEU A 245 0.93 -12.50 -10.24
C LEU A 245 1.39 -13.89 -10.67
N GLU A 246 1.25 -14.89 -9.79
CA GLU A 246 1.50 -16.29 -10.14
C GLU A 246 0.56 -16.79 -11.25
N GLN A 247 -0.71 -16.40 -11.22
CA GLN A 247 -1.68 -16.72 -12.29
C GLN A 247 -1.36 -16.00 -13.61
N CYS A 248 -0.60 -14.91 -13.58
CA CYS A 248 -0.27 -14.09 -14.75
C CYS A 248 1.02 -14.51 -15.47
N ARG A 249 1.67 -15.62 -15.06
CA ARG A 249 2.95 -16.09 -15.62
C ARG A 249 2.93 -16.12 -17.16
N GLY A 250 4.02 -15.64 -17.76
CA GLY A 250 4.18 -15.46 -19.20
C GLY A 250 4.33 -13.99 -19.59
N ILE A 251 3.95 -13.63 -20.81
CA ILE A 251 4.16 -12.29 -21.40
C ILE A 251 3.49 -11.16 -20.57
N GLY A 252 2.36 -11.45 -19.93
CA GLY A 252 1.65 -10.50 -19.07
C GLY A 252 2.46 -10.13 -17.82
N LEU A 253 3.04 -11.14 -17.16
CA LEU A 253 3.92 -10.94 -16.01
C LEU A 253 5.18 -10.14 -16.39
N ASP A 254 5.81 -10.44 -17.53
CA ASP A 254 7.01 -9.72 -17.97
C ASP A 254 6.79 -8.21 -18.10
N LYS A 255 5.64 -7.81 -18.66
CA LYS A 255 5.27 -6.39 -18.79
C LYS A 255 5.04 -5.76 -17.42
N LEU A 256 4.37 -6.47 -16.52
CA LEU A 256 4.07 -5.98 -15.18
C LEU A 256 5.34 -5.87 -14.33
N THR A 257 6.25 -6.85 -14.40
CA THR A 257 7.58 -6.81 -13.79
C THR A 257 8.38 -5.61 -14.29
N LYS A 258 8.35 -5.30 -15.59
CA LYS A 258 8.99 -4.09 -16.14
C LYS A 258 8.40 -2.81 -15.58
N ALA A 259 7.08 -2.71 -15.45
CA ALA A 259 6.41 -1.55 -14.87
C ALA A 259 6.77 -1.37 -13.38
N LEU A 260 6.76 -2.47 -12.61
CA LEU A 260 7.17 -2.48 -11.20
C LEU A 260 8.64 -2.10 -11.03
N LEU A 261 9.54 -2.57 -11.91
CA LEU A 261 10.95 -2.14 -11.91
C LEU A 261 11.11 -0.65 -12.20
N ARG A 262 10.30 -0.08 -13.12
CA ARG A 262 10.29 1.38 -13.32
C ARG A 262 9.87 2.12 -12.06
N ILE A 263 8.87 1.62 -11.32
CA ILE A 263 8.47 2.20 -10.03
C ILE A 263 9.64 2.20 -9.04
N VAL A 264 10.35 1.07 -8.89
CA VAL A 264 11.53 0.98 -8.02
C VAL A 264 12.58 2.03 -8.41
N LYS A 265 12.89 2.16 -9.69
CA LYS A 265 13.84 3.17 -10.19
C LYS A 265 13.41 4.60 -9.83
N HIS A 266 12.14 4.95 -10.01
CA HIS A 266 11.65 6.26 -9.61
C HIS A 266 11.68 6.46 -8.09
N CYS A 267 11.40 5.43 -7.29
CA CYS A 267 11.55 5.52 -5.84
C CYS A 267 13.00 5.76 -5.42
N VAL A 268 13.97 5.08 -6.06
CA VAL A 268 15.40 5.29 -5.83
C VAL A 268 15.80 6.73 -6.16
N LEU A 269 15.37 7.26 -7.30
CA LEU A 269 15.62 8.67 -7.68
C LEU A 269 15.07 9.64 -6.62
N LEU A 270 13.83 9.44 -6.16
CA LEU A 270 13.24 10.28 -5.12
C LEU A 270 14.02 10.17 -3.79
N LEU A 271 14.46 8.97 -3.43
CA LEU A 271 15.24 8.72 -2.21
C LEU A 271 16.68 9.28 -2.27
N GLN A 272 17.25 9.46 -3.46
CA GLN A 272 18.56 10.10 -3.65
C GLN A 272 18.50 11.63 -3.51
N THR A 273 17.33 12.23 -3.70
CA THR A 273 17.18 13.69 -3.66
C THR A 273 17.11 14.26 -2.23
N SER A 274 17.83 15.35 -1.99
CA SER A 274 17.93 15.99 -0.66
C SER A 274 16.86 17.05 -0.38
N VAL A 275 16.09 17.49 -1.39
CA VAL A 275 15.17 18.64 -1.32
C VAL A 275 13.69 18.23 -1.26
N VAL A 276 13.43 16.93 -1.12
CA VAL A 276 12.08 16.38 -1.07
C VAL A 276 11.52 16.37 0.36
N HIS A 277 10.21 16.58 0.49
CA HIS A 277 9.50 16.48 1.77
C HIS A 277 9.69 15.10 2.43
N LYS A 278 9.86 15.10 3.76
CA LYS A 278 9.91 13.89 4.58
C LYS A 278 8.75 12.92 4.30
N ASP A 279 7.53 13.45 4.09
CA ASP A 279 6.35 12.63 3.84
C ASP A 279 6.45 11.90 2.50
N LEU A 280 6.97 12.55 1.46
CA LEU A 280 7.25 11.90 0.19
C LEU A 280 8.38 10.87 0.33
N LEU A 281 9.48 11.19 1.03
CA LEU A 281 10.55 10.21 1.29
C LEU A 281 10.01 8.98 2.01
N THR A 282 9.13 9.17 3.01
CA THR A 282 8.47 8.07 3.72
C THR A 282 7.62 7.21 2.79
N GLN A 283 6.85 7.83 1.89
CA GLN A 283 6.04 7.12 0.90
C GLN A 283 6.91 6.39 -0.13
N ALA A 284 7.98 7.03 -0.61
CA ALA A 284 8.93 6.45 -1.56
C ALA A 284 9.68 5.26 -0.94
N GLY A 285 10.15 5.37 0.30
CA GLY A 285 10.78 4.26 1.04
C GLY A 285 9.82 3.09 1.27
N LEU A 286 8.55 3.38 1.58
CA LEU A 286 7.52 2.35 1.71
C LEU A 286 7.21 1.66 0.37
N ALA A 287 6.99 2.43 -0.69
CA ALA A 287 6.74 1.90 -2.03
C ALA A 287 7.93 1.08 -2.54
N TYR A 288 9.15 1.58 -2.35
CA TYR A 288 10.39 0.89 -2.68
C TYR A 288 10.44 -0.51 -2.06
N CYS A 289 10.30 -0.61 -0.72
CA CYS A 289 10.37 -1.90 -0.04
C CYS A 289 9.22 -2.85 -0.43
N LEU A 290 7.99 -2.34 -0.57
CA LEU A 290 6.83 -3.17 -0.91
C LEU A 290 6.94 -3.75 -2.32
N VAL A 291 7.34 -2.92 -3.29
CA VAL A 291 7.49 -3.34 -4.69
C VAL A 291 8.72 -4.22 -4.87
N LEU A 292 9.84 -3.90 -4.19
CA LEU A 292 11.05 -4.72 -4.22
C LEU A 292 10.79 -6.11 -3.64
N ARG A 293 10.09 -6.20 -2.49
CA ARG A 293 9.63 -7.48 -1.91
C ARG A 293 8.88 -8.33 -2.95
N LEU A 294 7.92 -7.71 -3.62
CA LEU A 294 7.06 -8.38 -4.60
C LEU A 294 7.88 -8.86 -5.81
N LEU A 295 8.80 -8.05 -6.32
CA LEU A 295 9.72 -8.44 -7.40
C LEU A 295 10.68 -9.57 -6.98
N LEU A 296 11.15 -9.56 -5.72
CA LEU A 296 11.99 -10.61 -5.16
C LEU A 296 11.24 -11.93 -5.05
N GLN A 297 10.00 -11.93 -4.54
CA GLN A 297 9.17 -13.13 -4.48
C GLN A 297 8.98 -13.76 -5.86
N LEU A 298 8.65 -12.95 -6.87
CA LEU A 298 8.52 -13.44 -8.25
C LEU A 298 9.80 -14.06 -8.82
N SER A 299 10.96 -13.57 -8.38
CA SER A 299 12.26 -14.04 -8.87
C SER A 299 12.79 -15.27 -8.13
N VAL A 300 12.33 -15.50 -6.89
CA VAL A 300 12.85 -16.51 -5.96
C VAL A 300 12.02 -17.79 -5.90
N ASN A 301 10.77 -17.78 -6.37
CA ASN A 301 9.79 -18.89 -6.27
C ASN A 301 10.22 -20.27 -6.85
N ASN A 302 11.44 -20.43 -7.36
CA ASN A 302 12.00 -21.69 -7.85
C ASN A 302 13.00 -22.37 -6.87
N LEU A 303 13.31 -21.77 -5.71
CA LEU A 303 14.44 -22.19 -4.86
C LEU A 303 14.06 -22.87 -3.52
N GLY A 304 12.78 -23.04 -3.20
CA GLY A 304 12.34 -23.81 -2.01
C GLY A 304 12.55 -23.14 -0.65
N ASP A 305 13.26 -22.02 -0.57
CA ASP A 305 13.41 -21.20 0.65
C ASP A 305 12.43 -20.01 0.61
N ALA A 306 11.30 -20.16 1.30
CA ALA A 306 10.28 -19.11 1.43
C ALA A 306 10.83 -17.82 2.09
N SER A 307 11.94 -17.92 2.84
CA SER A 307 12.55 -16.80 3.54
C SER A 307 13.60 -16.04 2.70
N LEU A 308 14.00 -16.55 1.53
CA LEU A 308 15.06 -15.93 0.72
C LEU A 308 14.68 -14.53 0.22
N ALA A 309 13.42 -14.29 -0.13
CA ALA A 309 12.96 -12.94 -0.50
C ALA A 309 13.09 -11.95 0.67
N THR A 310 12.80 -12.40 1.89
CA THR A 310 12.98 -11.61 3.12
C THR A 310 14.47 -11.34 3.39
N LYS A 311 15.34 -12.36 3.24
CA LYS A 311 16.80 -12.19 3.39
C LYS A 311 17.37 -11.18 2.40
N LEU A 312 17.00 -11.27 1.12
CA LEU A 312 17.46 -10.34 0.09
C LEU A 312 16.94 -8.91 0.33
N LEU A 313 15.71 -8.76 0.83
CA LEU A 313 15.16 -7.46 1.20
C LEU A 313 15.87 -6.85 2.43
N LEU A 314 16.23 -7.68 3.42
CA LEU A 314 17.04 -7.26 4.56
C LEU A 314 18.44 -6.82 4.12
N GLN A 315 19.09 -7.60 3.26
CA GLN A 315 20.39 -7.27 2.69
C GLN A 315 20.35 -5.95 1.91
N ALA A 316 19.26 -5.70 1.17
CA ALA A 316 19.09 -4.44 0.45
C ALA A 316 18.99 -3.23 1.39
N ALA A 317 18.31 -3.38 2.53
CA ALA A 317 18.12 -2.30 3.50
C ALA A 317 19.34 -2.09 4.41
N TYR A 318 20.08 -3.16 4.72
CA TYR A 318 21.23 -3.18 5.64
C TYR A 318 22.36 -4.00 5.01
N PRO A 319 23.09 -3.43 4.02
CA PRO A 319 24.15 -4.15 3.32
C PRO A 319 25.26 -4.65 4.24
N GLU A 320 25.50 -3.95 5.36
CA GLU A 320 26.50 -4.28 6.38
C GLU A 320 26.28 -5.63 7.08
N LEU A 321 25.05 -6.17 7.06
CA LEU A 321 24.72 -7.43 7.72
C LEU A 321 25.24 -8.67 6.98
N ASN A 322 25.55 -8.54 5.69
CA ASN A 322 26.02 -9.64 4.83
C ASN A 322 25.19 -10.94 4.96
N VAL A 323 23.86 -10.80 5.05
CA VAL A 323 22.86 -11.84 5.33
C VAL A 323 22.91 -12.96 4.29
N VAL A 324 22.99 -12.61 3.01
CA VAL A 324 22.99 -13.56 1.88
C VAL A 324 23.85 -13.04 0.74
N LYS A 325 24.59 -13.94 0.09
CA LYS A 325 25.25 -13.65 -1.19
C LYS A 325 24.22 -13.45 -2.29
N PHE A 326 24.34 -12.36 -3.05
CA PHE A 326 23.39 -11.96 -4.11
C PHE A 326 23.19 -12.99 -5.24
N ASP A 327 23.99 -14.05 -5.27
CA ASP A 327 23.88 -15.20 -6.17
C ASP A 327 22.49 -15.89 -6.10
N GLY A 328 21.76 -15.73 -5.00
CA GLY A 328 20.37 -16.20 -4.86
C GLY A 328 19.36 -15.45 -5.73
N CYS A 329 19.69 -14.26 -6.25
CA CYS A 329 18.84 -13.51 -7.18
C CYS A 329 19.31 -13.71 -8.63
N THR A 330 18.55 -14.47 -9.41
CA THR A 330 18.83 -14.73 -10.83
C THR A 330 18.49 -13.55 -11.74
N ASN A 331 17.68 -12.60 -11.26
CA ASN A 331 17.26 -11.44 -12.04
C ASN A 331 18.35 -10.36 -12.05
N ALA A 332 19.03 -10.21 -13.18
CA ALA A 332 20.11 -9.24 -13.37
C ALA A 332 19.66 -7.78 -13.21
N GLN A 333 18.37 -7.47 -13.42
CA GLN A 333 17.85 -6.10 -13.25
C GLN A 333 17.58 -5.75 -11.79
N LEU A 334 17.42 -6.75 -10.91
CA LEU A 334 17.19 -6.53 -9.48
C LEU A 334 18.48 -6.42 -8.68
N ARG A 335 19.57 -7.07 -9.10
CA ARG A 335 20.85 -7.06 -8.35
C ARG A 335 21.37 -5.66 -8.02
N PRO A 336 21.38 -4.67 -8.94
CA PRO A 336 21.85 -3.32 -8.62
C PRO A 336 21.07 -2.69 -7.47
N HIS A 337 19.77 -3.00 -7.37
CA HIS A 337 18.91 -2.47 -6.32
C HIS A 337 19.19 -3.09 -4.94
N LEU A 338 19.76 -4.29 -4.90
CA LEU A 338 20.14 -4.96 -3.66
C LEU A 338 21.55 -4.55 -3.20
N GLU A 339 22.42 -4.18 -4.14
CA GLU A 339 23.84 -3.92 -3.87
C GLU A 339 24.14 -2.43 -3.63
N LYS A 340 23.54 -1.52 -4.42
CA LYS A 340 24.06 -0.14 -4.55
C LYS A 340 23.09 0.95 -4.10
N ASP A 341 21.78 0.66 -4.06
CA ASP A 341 20.77 1.70 -3.82
C ASP A 341 20.97 2.38 -2.46
N VAL A 342 21.11 1.63 -1.37
CA VAL A 342 21.21 2.18 -0.01
C VAL A 342 22.49 2.97 0.23
N GLU A 343 23.59 2.62 -0.45
CA GLU A 343 24.84 3.38 -0.38
C GLU A 343 24.64 4.81 -0.87
N SER A 344 23.79 5.00 -1.87
CA SER A 344 23.48 6.32 -2.47
C SER A 344 22.49 7.17 -1.66
N PHE A 345 21.86 6.61 -0.61
CA PHE A 345 20.83 7.31 0.16
C PHE A 345 21.43 8.09 1.34
N GLY A 346 20.97 9.32 1.53
CA GLY A 346 21.22 10.09 2.75
C GLY A 346 20.42 9.57 3.94
N ASP A 347 20.74 10.05 5.15
CA ASP A 347 20.20 9.54 6.42
C ASP A 347 18.68 9.48 6.49
N LEU A 348 17.98 10.53 6.07
CA LEU A 348 16.51 10.56 6.08
C LEU A 348 15.90 9.51 5.15
N SER A 349 16.53 9.29 3.99
CA SER A 349 16.10 8.28 3.02
C SER A 349 16.38 6.87 3.51
N ARG A 350 17.53 6.65 4.16
CA ARG A 350 17.84 5.38 4.85
C ARG A 350 16.80 5.08 5.94
N LEU A 351 16.44 6.06 6.77
CA LEU A 351 15.37 5.92 7.76
C LEU A 351 14.00 5.65 7.13
N ALA A 352 13.70 6.26 5.98
CA ALA A 352 12.48 6.00 5.23
C ALA A 352 12.43 4.55 4.69
N VAL A 353 13.55 4.04 4.19
CA VAL A 353 13.70 2.63 3.77
C VAL A 353 13.56 1.69 4.96
N CYS A 354 14.19 1.98 6.12
CA CYS A 354 14.02 1.20 7.34
C CYS A 354 12.54 1.12 7.76
N ARG A 355 11.82 2.25 7.69
CA ARG A 355 10.38 2.30 7.95
C ARG A 355 9.58 1.52 6.91
N GLY A 356 9.95 1.61 5.65
CA GLY A 356 9.33 0.87 4.55
C GLY A 356 9.49 -0.64 4.69
N LEU A 357 10.70 -1.09 5.02
CA LEU A 357 11.05 -2.48 5.30
C LEU A 357 10.16 -3.03 6.40
N LEU A 358 10.03 -2.30 7.51
CA LEU A 358 9.16 -2.72 8.61
C LEU A 358 7.76 -3.00 8.07
N ASN A 359 7.10 -2.05 7.43
CA ASN A 359 5.75 -2.25 6.91
C ASN A 359 5.64 -3.35 5.82
N SER A 360 6.75 -3.65 5.14
CA SER A 360 6.82 -4.67 4.10
C SER A 360 6.94 -6.09 4.65
N LEU A 361 7.38 -6.27 5.89
CA LEU A 361 7.51 -7.58 6.54
C LEU A 361 6.30 -7.88 7.44
N THR A 362 5.85 -9.13 7.46
CA THR A 362 4.83 -9.60 8.43
C THR A 362 5.43 -9.72 9.83
N ASN A 363 4.59 -9.89 10.84
CA ASN A 363 5.09 -10.14 12.20
C ASN A 363 5.82 -11.48 12.30
N ASP A 364 5.42 -12.47 11.50
CA ASP A 364 6.06 -13.78 11.48
C ASP A 364 7.42 -13.71 10.76
N ASP A 365 7.55 -12.90 9.69
CA ASP A 365 8.85 -12.62 9.03
C ASP A 365 9.84 -11.94 9.98
N LEU A 366 9.38 -10.98 10.79
CA LEU A 366 10.21 -10.28 11.76
C LEU A 366 10.59 -11.15 12.97
N ALA A 367 9.83 -12.21 13.22
CA ALA A 367 10.07 -13.16 14.31
C ALA A 367 10.98 -14.33 13.89
N LEU A 368 11.48 -14.34 12.64
CA LEU A 368 12.36 -15.39 12.15
C LEU A 368 13.68 -15.40 12.96
N PRO A 369 14.16 -16.59 13.41
CA PRO A 369 15.45 -16.74 14.05
C PRO A 369 16.61 -16.27 13.17
N ALA A 370 17.66 -15.77 13.81
CA ALA A 370 18.92 -15.34 13.20
C ALA A 370 19.53 -16.40 12.27
N GLU A 371 19.54 -17.65 12.75
CA GLU A 371 20.06 -18.83 12.05
C GLU A 371 19.37 -19.05 10.70
N ILE A 372 18.04 -18.92 10.65
CA ILE A 372 17.26 -19.11 9.42
C ILE A 372 17.68 -18.08 8.37
N LEU A 373 18.14 -16.91 8.80
CA LEU A 373 18.52 -15.81 7.94
C LEU A 373 20.00 -15.78 7.60
N GLY A 374 20.81 -16.68 8.14
CA GLY A 374 22.26 -16.71 7.86
C GLY A 374 23.05 -15.64 8.61
N LEU A 375 22.50 -15.09 9.70
CA LEU A 375 23.17 -14.10 10.55
C LEU A 375 24.17 -14.73 11.56
N ASP A 376 24.39 -16.05 11.49
CA ASP A 376 25.13 -16.85 12.47
C ASP A 376 26.61 -17.12 12.08
N GLU A 377 27.13 -16.52 10.98
CA GLU A 377 28.55 -16.67 10.62
C GLU A 377 29.46 -15.74 11.47
N GLY A 378 29.62 -16.07 12.76
CA GLY A 378 30.59 -15.44 13.67
C GLY A 378 30.21 -15.56 15.16
N ILE A 379 31.12 -15.18 16.08
CA ILE A 379 31.00 -15.27 17.56
C ILE A 379 29.78 -14.49 18.16
N LYS A 380 28.86 -13.99 17.33
CA LYS A 380 27.63 -13.28 17.72
C LYS A 380 26.38 -14.07 17.33
N SER A 381 26.26 -15.30 17.84
CA SER A 381 25.16 -16.25 17.56
C SER A 381 23.76 -15.78 17.95
N ASP A 382 23.63 -14.64 18.64
CA ASP A 382 22.38 -14.27 19.32
C ASP A 382 21.65 -13.07 18.65
N GLN A 383 22.07 -12.65 17.45
CA GLN A 383 21.51 -11.45 16.78
C GLN A 383 20.27 -11.76 15.92
N SER A 384 19.08 -11.39 16.39
CA SER A 384 17.84 -11.45 15.61
C SER A 384 17.79 -10.37 14.51
N VAL A 385 16.90 -10.52 13.52
CA VAL A 385 16.57 -9.44 12.54
C VAL A 385 16.23 -8.13 13.24
N MET A 386 15.54 -8.28 14.36
CA MET A 386 15.09 -7.19 15.20
C MET A 386 16.32 -6.43 15.76
N ASP A 387 17.40 -7.13 16.15
CA ASP A 387 18.65 -6.50 16.61
C ASP A 387 19.35 -5.70 15.51
N ALA A 388 19.41 -6.27 14.31
CA ALA A 388 20.03 -5.62 13.17
C ALA A 388 19.30 -4.32 12.78
N ILE A 389 17.96 -4.40 12.66
CA ILE A 389 17.12 -3.24 12.38
C ILE A 389 17.27 -2.18 13.47
N PHE A 390 17.27 -2.60 14.74
CA PHE A 390 17.34 -1.68 15.85
C PHE A 390 18.69 -0.97 15.91
N THR A 391 19.80 -1.69 15.81
CA THR A 391 21.15 -1.12 15.86
C THR A 391 21.36 -0.16 14.68
N GLY A 392 20.94 -0.57 13.48
CA GLY A 392 21.03 0.25 12.28
C GLY A 392 20.21 1.54 12.35
N VAL A 393 19.12 1.58 13.12
CA VAL A 393 18.33 2.82 13.33
C VAL A 393 18.82 3.64 14.53
N GLN A 394 19.30 2.99 15.60
CA GLN A 394 19.73 3.64 16.83
C GLN A 394 20.89 4.61 16.62
N GLN A 395 21.82 4.32 15.71
CA GLN A 395 22.89 5.27 15.35
C GLN A 395 22.37 6.63 14.86
N PHE A 396 21.15 6.71 14.32
CA PHE A 396 20.55 7.97 13.88
C PHE A 396 19.94 8.78 15.03
N CYS A 397 19.78 8.21 16.23
CA CYS A 397 19.31 8.92 17.42
C CYS A 397 20.36 9.89 17.99
N ASP A 398 21.62 9.73 17.63
CA ASP A 398 22.71 10.60 18.08
C ASP A 398 23.09 11.68 17.05
N GLN A 399 22.42 11.70 15.89
CA GLN A 399 22.67 12.66 14.80
C GLN A 399 22.37 14.10 15.22
N GLU A 400 23.19 15.06 14.76
CA GLU A 400 23.02 16.49 15.06
C GLU A 400 21.73 17.08 14.46
N SER A 401 21.34 16.59 13.28
CA SER A 401 20.11 16.99 12.61
C SER A 401 18.88 16.59 13.42
N TYR A 402 18.16 17.60 13.95
CA TYR A 402 16.92 17.41 14.70
C TYR A 402 15.87 16.58 13.93
N ASN A 403 15.72 16.83 12.62
CA ASN A 403 14.72 16.14 11.80
C ASN A 403 15.06 14.66 11.60
N THR A 404 16.35 14.36 11.39
CA THR A 404 16.86 12.98 11.28
C THR A 404 16.66 12.25 12.60
N ARG A 405 17.06 12.88 13.71
CA ARG A 405 16.92 12.33 15.06
C ARG A 405 15.47 12.02 15.42
N LEU A 406 14.56 12.97 15.21
CA LEU A 406 13.14 12.78 15.47
C LEU A 406 12.55 11.67 14.58
N PHE A 407 13.00 11.56 13.33
CA PHE A 407 12.53 10.49 12.45
C PHE A 407 13.06 9.13 12.90
N ALA A 408 14.31 9.03 13.34
CA ALA A 408 14.88 7.80 13.90
C ALA A 408 14.06 7.30 15.09
N PHE A 409 13.73 8.18 16.04
CA PHE A 409 12.85 7.82 17.16
C PHE A 409 11.47 7.34 16.71
N GLN A 410 10.90 7.91 15.63
CA GLN A 410 9.62 7.45 15.07
C GLN A 410 9.71 6.06 14.44
N VAL A 411 10.83 5.74 13.79
CA VAL A 411 11.08 4.40 13.24
C VAL A 411 11.25 3.40 14.38
N LEU A 412 12.02 3.74 15.42
CA LEU A 412 12.21 2.88 16.60
C LEU A 412 10.93 2.66 17.40
N GLU A 413 10.06 3.67 17.56
CA GLU A 413 8.75 3.49 18.19
C GLU A 413 7.91 2.48 17.41
N ALA A 414 7.80 2.65 16.09
CA ALA A 414 6.99 1.77 15.26
C ALA A 414 7.52 0.33 15.29
N PHE A 415 8.84 0.18 15.33
CA PHE A 415 9.52 -1.09 15.54
C PHE A 415 9.17 -1.69 16.91
N LEU A 416 9.40 -0.96 18.00
CA LEU A 416 9.17 -1.44 19.37
C LEU A 416 7.72 -1.85 19.60
N ARG A 417 6.76 -1.06 19.08
CA ARG A 417 5.34 -1.38 19.14
C ARG A 417 5.02 -2.73 18.49
N ARG A 418 5.63 -3.04 17.35
CA ARG A 418 5.49 -4.34 16.69
C ARG A 418 6.22 -5.44 17.44
N ALA A 419 7.41 -5.17 17.94
CA ALA A 419 8.19 -6.11 18.74
C ALA A 419 7.42 -6.55 19.99
N VAL A 420 6.81 -5.60 20.72
CA VAL A 420 5.92 -5.89 21.86
C VAL A 420 4.74 -6.76 21.44
N THR A 421 4.14 -6.50 20.27
CA THR A 421 3.01 -7.30 19.77
C THR A 421 3.43 -8.75 19.45
N ILE A 422 4.59 -8.93 18.84
CA ILE A 422 5.19 -10.25 18.55
C ILE A 422 5.45 -10.99 19.87
N LEU A 423 6.12 -10.35 20.83
CA LEU A 423 6.40 -10.93 22.14
C LEU A 423 5.13 -11.30 22.91
N GLN A 424 4.09 -10.47 22.84
CA GLN A 424 2.79 -10.76 23.45
C GLN A 424 2.14 -12.00 22.84
N LYS A 425 2.16 -12.13 21.51
CA LYS A 425 1.66 -13.31 20.78
C LYS A 425 2.43 -14.56 21.20
N GLN A 426 3.76 -14.50 21.11
CA GLN A 426 4.67 -15.57 21.50
C GLN A 426 4.47 -16.02 22.95
N LYS A 427 4.36 -15.09 23.91
CA LYS A 427 4.10 -15.41 25.32
C LYS A 427 2.75 -16.09 25.55
N ARG A 428 1.70 -15.74 24.80
CA ARG A 428 0.42 -16.44 24.86
C ARG A 428 0.53 -17.86 24.31
N GLU A 429 1.24 -18.02 23.20
CA GLU A 429 1.49 -19.32 22.55
C GLU A 429 2.40 -20.23 23.39
N ALA A 430 3.34 -19.67 24.17
CA ALA A 430 4.20 -20.34 25.13
C ALA A 430 3.42 -21.05 26.24
N ILE A 431 2.37 -20.41 26.72
CA ILE A 431 1.52 -20.95 27.79
C ILE A 431 0.75 -22.17 27.26
N SER A 432 0.53 -22.26 25.94
CA SER A 432 -0.14 -23.36 25.28
C SER A 432 0.78 -24.42 24.63
N SER A 433 2.05 -24.11 24.38
CA SER A 433 2.99 -24.99 23.67
C SER A 433 4.41 -24.85 24.18
N SER A 434 5.12 -25.97 24.35
CA SER A 434 6.52 -26.05 24.80
C SER A 434 7.53 -25.62 23.71
N ALA A 435 7.26 -24.54 22.98
CA ALA A 435 8.16 -24.02 21.96
C ALA A 435 9.25 -23.15 22.60
N THR A 436 10.50 -23.34 22.17
CA THR A 436 11.66 -22.49 22.50
C THR A 436 11.60 -21.17 21.73
N PHE A 437 11.84 -20.06 22.41
CA PHE A 437 11.74 -18.70 21.86
C PHE A 437 13.11 -18.18 21.41
N SER A 438 13.19 -17.60 20.21
CA SER A 438 14.28 -16.70 19.83
C SER A 438 13.89 -15.30 20.30
N LEU A 439 14.37 -14.90 21.47
CA LEU A 439 14.19 -13.54 22.00
C LEU A 439 15.31 -12.63 21.49
N MET A 440 15.05 -11.33 21.40
CA MET A 440 16.10 -10.31 21.27
C MET A 440 16.83 -10.26 22.62
N GLU A 441 17.99 -10.89 22.74
CA GLU A 441 18.72 -11.01 24.01
C GLU A 441 19.64 -9.80 24.33
N HIS A 442 19.66 -8.78 23.48
CA HIS A 442 20.61 -7.66 23.61
C HIS A 442 20.08 -6.55 24.54
N PHE A 443 20.27 -6.76 25.85
CA PHE A 443 20.06 -5.73 26.90
C PHE A 443 20.81 -4.42 26.63
N GLU A 444 22.01 -4.48 26.05
CA GLU A 444 22.86 -3.32 25.78
C GLU A 444 22.18 -2.34 24.80
N THR A 445 21.61 -2.88 23.72
CA THR A 445 20.93 -2.13 22.67
C THR A 445 19.69 -1.39 23.20
N LEU A 446 18.89 -2.05 24.04
CA LEU A 446 17.76 -1.43 24.75
C LEU A 446 18.20 -0.39 25.78
N THR A 447 19.32 -0.63 26.46
CA THR A 447 19.89 0.30 27.45
C THR A 447 20.38 1.58 26.76
N ASN A 448 21.03 1.45 25.61
CA ASN A 448 21.47 2.58 24.78
C ASN A 448 20.27 3.41 24.31
N LEU A 449 19.18 2.77 23.84
CA LEU A 449 17.97 3.49 23.50
C LEU A 449 17.31 4.16 24.71
N THR A 450 17.26 3.47 25.85
CA THR A 450 16.73 4.05 27.09
C THR A 450 17.50 5.32 27.45
N THR A 451 18.83 5.28 27.32
CA THR A 451 19.72 6.43 27.54
C THR A 451 19.40 7.55 26.56
N ALA A 452 19.30 7.26 25.26
CA ALA A 452 18.95 8.25 24.23
C ALA A 452 17.58 8.90 24.49
N VAL A 453 16.58 8.12 24.94
CA VAL A 453 15.25 8.63 25.28
C VAL A 453 15.31 9.53 26.53
N LEU A 454 16.04 9.14 27.57
CA LEU A 454 16.21 9.92 28.79
C LEU A 454 16.95 11.24 28.53
N LEU A 455 17.97 11.23 27.66
CA LEU A 455 18.67 12.44 27.23
C LEU A 455 17.75 13.43 26.48
N ASN A 456 16.66 12.93 25.88
CA ASN A 456 15.66 13.75 25.18
C ASN A 456 14.35 13.91 25.98
N TRP A 457 14.31 13.49 27.25
CA TRP A 457 13.09 13.46 28.07
C TRP A 457 12.49 14.86 28.28
N GLU A 458 13.35 15.83 28.62
CA GLU A 458 12.96 17.22 28.85
C GLU A 458 13.28 18.11 27.64
N HIS A 459 13.16 17.57 26.43
CA HIS A 459 13.51 18.31 25.22
C HIS A 459 12.66 19.60 25.09
N PRO A 460 13.25 20.75 24.68
CA PRO A 460 12.54 22.05 24.58
C PRO A 460 11.30 22.01 23.68
N SER A 461 11.32 21.18 22.64
CA SER A 461 10.16 20.87 21.80
C SER A 461 9.18 19.97 22.55
N LYS A 462 7.99 20.51 22.87
CA LYS A 462 6.88 19.78 23.49
C LYS A 462 6.50 18.49 22.74
N LYS A 463 6.59 18.50 21.40
CA LYS A 463 6.28 17.34 20.56
C LYS A 463 7.27 16.20 20.81
N VAL A 464 8.55 16.51 20.98
CA VAL A 464 9.59 15.51 21.26
C VAL A 464 9.46 14.98 22.67
N ASN A 465 9.28 15.86 23.65
CA ASN A 465 9.07 15.47 25.05
C ASN A 465 7.89 14.49 25.19
N GLN A 466 6.72 14.84 24.63
CA GLN A 466 5.55 13.95 24.63
C GLN A 466 5.81 12.63 23.91
N PHE A 467 6.61 12.65 22.84
CA PHE A 467 6.93 11.46 22.08
C PHE A 467 7.90 10.52 22.83
N MET A 468 8.88 11.06 23.56
CA MET A 468 9.81 10.27 24.37
C MET A 468 9.10 9.43 25.43
N ALA A 469 8.04 9.97 26.05
CA ALA A 469 7.22 9.21 26.99
C ALA A 469 6.57 7.96 26.34
N VAL A 470 6.12 8.08 25.09
CA VAL A 470 5.53 6.96 24.32
C VAL A 470 6.60 5.92 23.99
N VAL A 471 7.77 6.36 23.50
CA VAL A 471 8.89 5.45 23.19
C VAL A 471 9.31 4.68 24.45
N PHE A 472 9.47 5.38 25.57
CA PHE A 472 9.84 4.77 26.85
C PHE A 472 8.80 3.76 27.36
N ALA A 473 7.51 4.05 27.21
CA ALA A 473 6.47 3.09 27.55
C ALA A 473 6.60 1.78 26.74
N HIS A 474 6.95 1.86 25.45
CA HIS A 474 7.21 0.68 24.64
C HIS A 474 8.47 -0.07 25.06
N ILE A 475 9.55 0.62 25.43
CA ILE A 475 10.77 0.01 25.99
C ILE A 475 10.46 -0.73 27.29
N VAL A 476 9.72 -0.12 28.22
CA VAL A 476 9.32 -0.75 29.48
C VAL A 476 8.47 -1.99 29.23
N ASN A 477 7.47 -1.89 28.34
CA ASN A 477 6.66 -3.05 27.95
C ASN A 477 7.54 -4.17 27.37
N TYR A 478 8.50 -3.81 26.51
CA TYR A 478 9.44 -4.76 25.95
C TYR A 478 10.18 -5.53 27.05
N PHE A 479 10.80 -4.82 28.01
CA PHE A 479 11.47 -5.44 29.16
C PHE A 479 10.55 -6.33 29.99
N VAL A 480 9.31 -5.91 30.23
CA VAL A 480 8.32 -6.72 30.98
C VAL A 480 8.02 -8.04 30.27
N PHE A 481 7.92 -8.02 28.94
CA PHE A 481 7.63 -9.23 28.17
C PHE A 481 8.85 -10.14 27.98
N THR A 482 10.07 -9.60 27.92
CA THR A 482 11.29 -10.40 27.75
C THR A 482 11.83 -10.99 29.05
N THR A 483 11.84 -10.24 30.16
CA THR A 483 12.54 -10.64 31.39
C THR A 483 11.62 -10.99 32.56
N GLY A 484 10.32 -10.72 32.45
CA GLY A 484 9.39 -10.93 33.56
C GLY A 484 9.75 -10.07 34.78
N LEU A 485 9.61 -8.74 34.68
CA LEU A 485 9.54 -7.78 35.79
C LEU A 485 10.67 -7.79 36.86
N LEU A 486 11.74 -8.58 36.71
CA LEU A 486 12.75 -8.75 37.76
C LEU A 486 13.96 -7.80 37.67
N LEU A 487 14.06 -6.96 36.63
CA LEU A 487 15.26 -6.14 36.39
C LEU A 487 15.03 -4.64 36.12
N LEU A 488 13.88 -4.07 36.48
CA LEU A 488 13.76 -2.60 36.63
C LEU A 488 14.23 -2.17 38.02
N ARG A 489 15.48 -2.47 38.35
CA ARG A 489 16.21 -1.76 39.41
C ARG A 489 17.10 -0.75 38.71
N PHE A 490 16.57 0.47 38.55
CA PHE A 490 17.35 1.65 38.20
C PHE A 490 18.39 1.95 39.27
#